data_AF-A0A5C8T6X5-F1
#
_entry.id   AF-A0A5C8T6X5-F1
#
_cell.length_a   1.000
_cell.length_b   1.000
_cell.length_c   1.000
_cell.angle_alpha   90.00
_cell.angle_beta   90.00
_cell.angle_gamma   90.00
#
_symmetry.space_group_name_H-M   'P 1'
#
loop_
_entity.id
_entity.type
_entity.pdbx_description
1 polymer ?
#
loop_
_entity_poly.entity_id
_entity_poly.type
_entity_poly.pdbx_seq_one_letter_code
_entity_poly.pdbx_strand_id
1 'polypeptide(L)' 'MPSEIRAPLRGLQLEALRTCALYPQGMRHWAHPSVMTVLRELGLVEERPVRGPGGRKLWFLLPAGRELLTETGMSESRES' A
#
# COMPACT_ATOMS: atom_id res chain seq x y z
N MET A 1 3.24 -2.51 -24.89
CA MET A 1 3.26 -3.33 -23.65
C MET A 1 1.91 -3.13 -22.99
N PRO A 2 1.16 -4.18 -22.63
CA PRO A 2 -0.21 -4.00 -22.14
C PRO A 2 -0.12 -3.21 -20.84
N SER A 3 -0.71 -2.02 -20.82
CA SER A 3 -1.14 -1.39 -19.59
C SER A 3 -2.22 -2.30 -19.03
N GLU A 4 -1.83 -3.32 -18.27
CA GLU A 4 -2.74 -4.03 -17.39
C GLU A 4 -3.49 -2.94 -16.64
N ILE A 5 -4.78 -2.83 -16.94
CA ILE A 5 -5.68 -1.92 -16.24
C ILE A 5 -5.71 -2.48 -14.82
N ARG A 6 -4.75 -2.07 -13.99
CA ARG A 6 -4.81 -2.26 -12.55
C ARG A 6 -6.14 -1.66 -12.19
N ALA A 7 -7.10 -2.52 -11.83
CA ALA A 7 -8.42 -2.06 -11.42
C ALA A 7 -8.18 -0.93 -10.41
N PRO A 8 -8.82 0.24 -10.57
CA PRO A 8 -8.54 1.38 -9.70
C PRO A 8 -8.72 0.92 -8.25
N LEU A 9 -7.71 1.16 -7.40
CA LEU A 9 -7.86 0.83 -5.98
C LEU A 9 -9.06 1.60 -5.45
N ARG A 10 -10.07 0.89 -4.93
CA ARG A 10 -11.28 1.52 -4.39
C ARG A 10 -11.44 1.22 -2.90
N GLY A 11 -12.02 2.18 -2.18
CA GLY A 11 -12.38 2.05 -0.77
C GLY A 11 -11.19 1.68 0.12
N LEU A 12 -11.33 0.57 0.85
CA LEU A 12 -10.39 0.12 1.89
C LEU A 12 -8.96 -0.10 1.38
N GLN A 13 -8.75 -0.43 0.10
CA GLN A 13 -7.42 -0.62 -0.46
C GLN A 13 -6.62 0.68 -0.54
N LEU A 14 -7.29 1.75 -0.99
CA LEU A 14 -6.67 3.07 -1.07
C LEU A 14 -6.42 3.64 0.33
N GLU A 15 -7.35 3.42 1.26
CA GLU A 15 -7.20 3.82 2.67
C GLU A 15 -6.03 3.08 3.35
N ALA A 16 -5.91 1.76 3.16
CA ALA A 16 -4.80 0.99 3.69
C ALA A 16 -3.45 1.43 3.08
N LEU A 17 -3.42 1.74 1.79
CA LEU A 17 -2.23 2.25 1.12
C LEU A 17 -1.83 3.64 1.64
N ARG A 18 -2.81 4.54 1.84
CA ARG A 18 -2.60 5.84 2.48
C ARG A 18 -2.08 5.69 3.90
N THR A 19 -2.63 4.74 4.65
CA THR A 19 -2.17 4.44 6.00
C THR A 19 -0.72 3.97 5.99
N CYS A 20 -0.32 3.10 5.05
CA CYS A 20 1.08 2.70 4.89
C CYS A 20 2.01 3.90 4.63
N ALA A 21 1.55 4.92 3.90
CA ALA A 21 2.32 6.14 3.66
C ALA A 21 2.55 6.98 4.93
N LEU A 22 1.68 6.86 5.94
CA LEU A 22 1.83 7.53 7.24
C LEU A 22 2.83 6.82 8.17
N TYR A 23 3.17 5.56 7.89
CA TYR A 23 4.07 4.74 8.72
C TYR A 23 5.30 4.25 7.93
N PRO A 24 6.25 5.14 7.58
CA PRO A 24 7.46 4.76 6.84
C PRO A 24 8.33 3.72 7.55
N GLN A 25 8.24 3.63 8.88
CA GLN A 25 8.91 2.61 9.72
C GLN A 25 8.28 1.22 9.63
N GLY A 26 7.18 1.08 8.88
CA GLY A 26 6.45 -0.17 8.68
C GLY A 26 5.18 -0.26 9.52
N MET A 27 4.10 -0.70 8.89
CA MET A 27 2.80 -0.94 9.51
C MET A 27 2.72 -2.37 10.08
N ARG A 28 1.97 -2.57 11.16
CA ARG A 28 1.80 -3.90 11.78
C ARG A 28 1.15 -4.89 10.81
N HIS A 29 1.65 -6.12 10.79
CA HIS A 29 1.13 -7.19 9.93
C HIS A 29 -0.39 -7.40 10.03
N TRP A 30 -0.96 -7.24 11.24
CA TRP A 30 -2.39 -7.47 11.52
C TRP A 30 -3.33 -6.33 11.07
N ALA A 31 -2.81 -5.20 10.58
CA ALA A 31 -3.65 -4.14 10.07
C ALA A 31 -4.12 -4.49 8.65
N HIS A 32 -5.45 -4.58 8.47
CA HIS A 32 -6.13 -4.89 7.20
C HIS A 32 -5.62 -6.16 6.48
N PRO A 33 -5.66 -7.34 7.11
CA PRO A 33 -4.96 -8.54 6.64
C PRO A 33 -5.34 -8.98 5.22
N SER A 34 -6.62 -8.93 4.84
CA SER A 34 -7.06 -9.31 3.49
C SER A 34 -6.64 -8.28 2.43
N VAL A 35 -6.63 -7.00 2.79
CA VAL A 35 -6.29 -5.91 1.87
C VAL A 35 -4.78 -5.84 1.61
N MET A 36 -3.98 -6.04 2.66
CA MET A 36 -2.52 -5.98 2.55
C MET A 36 -1.93 -7.07 1.66
N THR A 37 -2.54 -8.27 1.65
CA THR A 37 -2.17 -9.34 0.71
C THR A 37 -2.38 -8.91 -0.73
N VAL A 38 -3.52 -8.31 -1.05
CA VAL A 38 -3.80 -7.82 -2.41
C VAL A 38 -2.84 -6.70 -2.80
N LEU A 39 -2.57 -5.75 -1.90
CA LEU A 39 -1.60 -4.67 -2.16
C LEU A 39 -0.18 -5.22 -2.40
N ARG A 40 0.18 -6.32 -1.74
CA ARG A 40 1.45 -7.02 -1.96
C ARG A 40 1.49 -7.70 -3.33
N GLU A 41 0.42 -8.39 -3.71
CA GLU A 41 0.30 -9.02 -5.04
C GLU A 41 0.40 -7.98 -6.17
N LEU A 42 -0.12 -6.77 -5.95
CA LEU A 42 -0.01 -5.63 -6.86
C LEU A 42 1.37 -4.95 -6.83
N GLY A 43 2.29 -5.38 -5.96
CA GLY A 43 3.62 -4.80 -5.81
C GLY A 43 3.64 -3.38 -5.24
N LEU A 44 2.62 -3.00 -4.47
CA LEU A 44 2.48 -1.67 -3.87
C LEU A 44 3.02 -1.61 -2.45
N VAL A 45 3.03 -2.75 -1.76
CA VAL A 45 3.60 -2.93 -0.44
C VAL A 45 4.38 -4.24 -0.38
N GLU A 46 5.21 -4.40 0.64
CA GLU A 46 5.92 -5.65 0.90
C GLU A 46 5.88 -6.01 2.38
N GLU A 47 5.92 -7.31 2.67
CA GLU A 47 6.10 -7.83 4.01
C GLU A 47 7.60 -8.00 4.28
N ARG A 48 8.13 -7.37 5.33
CA ARG A 48 9.52 -7.60 5.76
C ARG A 48 9.60 -7.96 7.24
N PRO A 49 10.48 -8.90 7.62
CA PRO A 49 10.82 -9.12 9.02
C PRO A 49 11.66 -7.94 9.52
N VAL A 50 11.32 -7.42 10.69
CA VAL A 50 12.16 -6.44 11.41
C VAL A 50 13.01 -7.13 12.45
N ARG A 51 14.26 -6.67 12.58
CA ARG A 51 15.18 -7.15 13.62
C ARG A 51 14.68 -6.71 14.99
N GLY A 52 14.31 -7.68 15.83
CA GLY A 52 13.87 -7.45 17.20
C GLY A 52 13.40 -8.73 17.89
N PRO A 53 13.18 -8.69 19.22
CA PRO A 53 12.69 -9.83 19.98
C PRO A 53 11.30 -10.24 19.46
N GLY A 54 11.19 -11.44 18.91
CA GLY A 54 9.92 -11.99 18.41
C GLY A 54 9.68 -11.90 16.90
N GLY A 55 10.69 -11.53 16.09
CA GLY A 55 10.66 -11.76 14.63
C GLY A 55 9.43 -11.19 13.92
N ARG A 56 8.96 -10.02 14.36
CA ARG A 56 7.71 -9.44 13.87
C ARG A 56 7.85 -9.07 12.39
N LYS A 57 6.79 -9.30 11.64
CA LYS A 57 6.67 -8.87 10.26
C LYS A 57 5.91 -7.55 10.21
N LEU A 58 6.36 -6.64 9.37
CA LEU A 58 5.72 -5.36 9.10
C LEU A 58 5.52 -5.18 7.61
N TRP A 59 4.53 -4.37 7.27
CA TRP A 59 4.23 -3.95 5.91
C TRP A 59 4.94 -2.64 5.60
N PHE A 60 5.63 -2.59 4.47
CA PHE A 60 6.34 -1.41 4.01
C PHE A 60 5.77 -0.94 2.68
N LEU A 61 5.61 0.37 2.53
CA LEU A 61 5.19 0.97 1.26
C LEU A 61 6.34 0.91 0.25
N LEU A 62 6.05 0.40 -0.95
CA LEU A 62 7.00 0.38 -2.06
C LEU A 62 6.93 1.67 -2.89
N PRO A 63 7.99 1.99 -3.67
CA PRO A 63 7.97 3.13 -4.59
C PRO A 63 6.74 3.16 -5.51
N ALA A 64 6.36 2.02 -6.09
CA ALA A 64 5.16 1.89 -6.92
C ALA A 64 3.86 2.23 -6.17
N GLY A 65 3.77 1.91 -4.88
CA GLY A 65 2.65 2.33 -4.03
C GLY A 65 2.58 3.83 -3.81
N ARG A 66 3.74 4.48 -3.64
CA ARG A 66 3.83 5.94 -3.51
C ARG A 66 3.50 6.67 -4.83
N GLU A 67 3.95 6.15 -5.95
CA GLU A 67 3.62 6.67 -7.28
C GLU A 67 2.11 6.62 -7.51
N LEU A 68 1.48 5.47 -7.24
CA LEU A 68 0.04 5.30 -7.36
C LEU A 68 -0.75 6.27 -6.47
N LEU A 69 -0.31 6.49 -5.22
CA LEU A 69 -0.93 7.49 -4.33
C LEU A 69 -0.80 8.90 -4.89
N THR A 70 0.31 9.21 -5.56
CA THR A 70 0.55 10.52 -6.18
C THR A 70 -0.36 10.71 -7.38
N GLU A 71 -0.47 9.72 -8.26
CA GLU A 71 -1.38 9.73 -9.42
C GLU A 71 -2.85 9.84 -8.98
N THR A 72 -3.23 9.07 -7.96
CA THR A 72 -4.61 9.07 -7.42
C THR A 72 -4.92 10.39 -6.72
N GLY A 73 -3.99 10.94 -5.92
CA GLY A 73 -4.15 12.23 -5.24
C GLY A 73 -4.18 13.44 -6.19
N MET A 74 -3.45 13.39 -7.31
CA MET A 74 -3.59 14.37 -8.40
C MET A 74 -4.94 14.25 -9.13
N SER A 75 -5.54 13.05 -9.15
CA SER A 75 -6.85 12.80 -9.76
C SER A 75 -8.02 13.26 -8.88
N GLU A 76 -7.90 13.20 -7.55
CA GLU A 76 -8.93 13.74 -6.62
C GLU A 76 -9.01 15.29 -6.61
N SER A 77 -8.13 15.98 -7.35
CA SER A 77 -8.13 17.45 -7.48
C SER A 77 -8.91 17.98 -8.70
N ARG A 78 -9.74 17.16 -9.35
CA ARG A 78 -10.59 17.60 -10.46
C ARG A 78 -12.00 17.06 -10.33
N GLU A 79 -12.74 17.54 -9.34
CA GLU A 79 -14.20 17.62 -9.38
C GLU A 79 -14.72 18.47 -8.21
N SER A 80 -14.66 19.80 -8.36
CA SER A 80 -15.63 20.79 -7.84
C SER A 80 -15.31 22.17 -8.39
#